data_AF-A0AAU3Q1G7-F1
#
_entry.id   AF-A0AAU3Q1G7-F1
#
_cell.length_a   1.000
_cell.length_b   1.000
_cell.length_c   1.000
_cell.angle_alpha   90.00
_cell.angle_beta   90.00
_cell.angle_gamma   90.00
#
_symmetry.space_group_name_H-M   'P 1'
#
loop_
_entity.id
_entity.type
_entity.pdbx_description
1 polymer ?
#
loop_
_entity_poly.entity_id
_entity_poly.type
_entity_poly.pdbx_seq_one_letter_code
_entity_poly.pdbx_strand_id
1 'polypeptide(L)'
;MPARHSDGPRPDALVRRLLAVAGQGDRPALTEILHPRFTITEPACLPWGGTHTGIDTYITLMTRIGESFDIAFTRERIITDGPTAVLGVGEHPAEK
;
A
#
# COMPACT_ATOMS: atom_id res chain seq x y z
N MET A 1 30.81 6.29 15.70
CA MET A 1 29.42 5.79 15.72
C MET A 1 28.99 5.57 14.27
N PRO A 2 28.47 4.40 13.87
CA PRO A 2 28.18 4.17 12.46
C PRO A 2 26.79 4.74 12.12
N ALA A 3 26.76 5.80 11.31
CA ALA A 3 25.56 6.18 10.58
C ALA A 3 25.32 5.11 9.50
N ARG A 4 24.36 4.22 9.74
CA ARG A 4 24.00 3.10 8.86
C ARG A 4 22.73 3.46 8.08
N HIS A 5 22.83 3.41 6.75
CA HIS A 5 21.77 3.42 5.74
C HIS A 5 20.92 4.71 5.71
N SER A 6 20.65 5.36 4.57
CA SER A 6 20.08 4.78 3.35
C SER A 6 20.27 5.74 2.16
N ASP A 7 21.07 5.36 1.17
CA ASP A 7 20.99 5.90 -0.21
C ASP A 7 20.10 4.95 -1.02
N GLY A 8 18.84 4.85 -0.60
CA GLY A 8 17.82 3.99 -1.19
C GLY A 8 16.54 4.77 -1.40
N PRO A 9 15.66 4.34 -2.34
CA PRO A 9 14.42 5.06 -2.62
C PRO A 9 13.63 5.26 -1.32
N ARG A 10 13.21 6.51 -1.07
CA ARG A 10 12.49 6.86 0.15
C ARG A 10 11.17 6.07 0.21
N PRO A 11 10.95 5.25 1.25
CA PRO A 11 9.79 4.35 1.29
C PRO A 11 8.46 5.12 1.32
N ASP A 12 8.43 6.32 1.92
CA ASP A 12 7.26 7.18 1.88
C ASP A 12 6.93 7.67 0.47
N ALA A 13 7.93 8.03 -0.33
CA ALA A 13 7.73 8.47 -1.71
C ALA A 13 7.21 7.33 -2.58
N LEU A 14 7.74 6.11 -2.38
CA LEU A 14 7.28 4.91 -3.08
C LEU A 14 5.83 4.58 -2.73
N VAL A 15 5.47 4.58 -1.45
CA VAL A 15 4.10 4.32 -0.99
C VAL A 15 3.14 5.40 -1.51
N ARG A 16 3.53 6.68 -1.50
CA ARG A 16 2.70 7.76 -2.06
C ARG A 16 2.42 7.55 -3.55
N ARG A 17 3.44 7.14 -4.31
CA ARG A 17 3.31 6.86 -5.75
C ARG A 17 2.39 5.66 -5.98
N LEU A 18 2.58 4.57 -5.22
CA LEU A 18 1.73 3.39 -5.28
C LEU A 18 0.26 3.73 -5.01
N LEU A 19 -0.04 4.46 -3.93
CA LEU A 19 -1.41 4.84 -3.58
C LEU A 19 -2.06 5.75 -4.63
N ALA A 20 -1.30 6.68 -5.20
CA ALA A 20 -1.79 7.56 -6.27
C ALA A 20 -2.16 6.76 -7.53
N VAL A 21 -1.30 5.85 -7.95
CA VAL A 21 -1.52 5.00 -9.13
C VAL A 21 -2.66 4.01 -8.88
N ALA A 22 -2.68 3.35 -7.72
CA ALA A 22 -3.73 2.41 -7.33
C ALA A 22 -5.10 3.09 -7.26
N GLY A 23 -5.19 4.31 -6.72
CA GLY A 23 -6.43 5.08 -6.66
C GLY A 23 -6.94 5.56 -8.01
N GLN A 24 -6.13 5.55 -9.06
CA GLN A 24 -6.56 5.83 -10.44
C GLN A 24 -6.87 4.57 -11.24
N GLY A 25 -6.63 3.37 -10.68
CA GLY A 25 -6.78 2.11 -11.40
C GLY A 25 -5.80 1.93 -12.57
N ASP A 26 -4.68 2.66 -12.59
CA ASP A 26 -3.70 2.63 -13.67
C ASP A 26 -2.80 1.38 -13.57
N ARG A 27 -3.29 0.28 -14.18
CA ARG A 27 -2.66 -1.04 -14.16
C ARG A 27 -1.25 -1.05 -14.79
N PRO A 28 -0.99 -0.42 -15.94
CA PRO A 28 0.37 -0.31 -16.48
C PRO A 28 1.33 0.39 -15.54
N ALA A 29 0.93 1.48 -14.89
CA ALA A 29 1.81 2.16 -13.95
C ALA A 29 2.06 1.34 -12.67
N LEU A 30 1.14 0.45 -12.26
CA LEU A 30 1.37 -0.47 -11.14
C LEU A 30 2.48 -1.48 -11.45
N THR A 31 2.56 -2.01 -12.67
CA THR A 31 3.57 -3.02 -13.04
C THR A 31 4.98 -2.44 -13.10
N GLU A 32 5.12 -1.14 -13.32
CA GLU A 32 6.42 -0.43 -13.26
C GLU A 32 6.91 -0.19 -11.82
N ILE A 33 6.00 -0.16 -10.85
CA ILE A 33 6.30 0.17 -9.44
C ILE A 33 6.47 -1.10 -8.61
N LEU A 34 5.63 -2.10 -8.84
CA LEU A 34 5.58 -3.30 -8.01
C LEU A 34 6.59 -4.34 -8.48
N HIS A 35 7.25 -4.97 -7.52
CA HIS A 35 8.10 -6.13 -7.80
C HIS A 35 7.26 -7.27 -8.39
N PRO A 36 7.77 -8.07 -9.36
CA PRO A 36 7.02 -9.19 -9.94
C PRO A 36 6.52 -10.23 -8.91
N ARG A 37 7.24 -10.36 -7.79
CA ARG A 37 6.86 -11.19 -6.64
C ARG A 37 6.25 -10.40 -5.49
N PHE A 38 5.62 -9.26 -5.76
CA PHE A 38 4.94 -8.45 -4.76
C PHE A 38 3.90 -9.29 -4.02
N THR A 39 3.80 -9.08 -2.71
CA THR A 39 2.83 -9.75 -1.86
C THR A 39 1.97 -8.73 -1.13
N ILE A 40 0.66 -8.94 -1.13
CA ILE A 40 -0.29 -8.24 -0.27
C ILE A 40 -0.91 -9.23 0.70
N THR A 41 -1.07 -8.84 1.96
CA THR A 41 -1.72 -9.66 2.99
C THR A 41 -2.94 -8.93 3.49
N GLU A 42 -4.09 -9.54 3.29
CA GLU A 42 -5.39 -9.06 3.75
C GLU A 42 -5.78 -9.81 5.04
N PRO A 43 -6.47 -9.17 6.00
CA PRO A 43 -6.93 -9.83 7.21
C PRO A 43 -7.73 -11.11 6.92
N ALA A 44 -7.42 -12.19 7.64
CA ALA A 44 -8.01 -13.51 7.41
C ALA A 44 -9.54 -13.57 7.61
N CYS A 45 -10.12 -12.57 8.27
CA CYS A 45 -11.57 -12.46 8.47
C CYS A 45 -12.33 -11.93 7.24
N LEU A 46 -11.64 -11.42 6.21
CA LEU A 46 -12.27 -10.90 5.00
C LEU A 46 -12.58 -12.03 4.00
N PRO A 47 -13.60 -11.88 3.14
CA PRO A 47 -13.92 -12.87 2.09
C PRO A 47 -12.75 -13.15 1.13
N TRP A 48 -11.83 -12.21 1.02
CA TRP A 48 -10.59 -12.28 0.23
C TRP A 48 -9.33 -12.29 1.11
N GLY A 49 -9.48 -12.64 2.40
CA GLY A 49 -8.39 -12.68 3.37
C GLY A 49 -7.28 -13.67 2.99
N GLY A 50 -6.06 -13.39 3.47
CA GLY A 50 -4.88 -14.21 3.20
C GLY A 50 -3.79 -13.45 2.44
N THR A 51 -2.74 -14.16 2.07
CA THR A 51 -1.58 -13.61 1.34
C THR A 51 -1.70 -13.90 -0.14
N HIS A 52 -1.64 -12.85 -0.95
CA HIS A 52 -1.72 -12.88 -2.40
C HIS A 52 -0.37 -12.50 -2.98
N THR A 53 0.12 -13.26 -3.96
CA THR A 53 1.46 -13.07 -4.55
C THR A 53 1.36 -12.84 -6.04
N GLY A 54 2.06 -11.82 -6.55
CA GLY A 54 2.10 -11.46 -7.96
C GLY A 54 1.19 -10.30 -8.30
N ILE A 55 1.58 -9.53 -9.31
CA ILE A 55 0.88 -8.31 -9.73
C ILE A 55 -0.51 -8.64 -10.27
N ASP A 56 -0.65 -9.70 -11.06
CA ASP A 56 -1.94 -10.15 -11.59
C ASP A 56 -2.92 -10.54 -10.48
N THR A 57 -2.43 -11.22 -9.44
CA THR A 57 -3.24 -11.58 -8.27
C THR A 57 -3.66 -10.34 -7.49
N TYR A 58 -2.76 -9.36 -7.31
CA TYR A 58 -3.10 -8.07 -6.70
C TYR A 58 -4.16 -7.31 -7.50
N ILE A 59 -4.03 -7.22 -8.84
CA ILE A 59 -5.01 -6.53 -9.69
C ILE A 59 -6.39 -7.22 -9.61
N THR A 60 -6.39 -8.56 -9.63
CA THR A 60 -7.63 -9.36 -9.51
C THR A 60 -8.29 -9.11 -8.15
N LEU A 61 -7.50 -9.08 -7.08
CA LEU A 61 -7.97 -8.78 -5.73
C LEU A 61 -8.60 -7.39 -5.67
N MET A 62 -7.87 -6.34 -6.08
CA MET A 62 -8.37 -4.97 -6.04
C MET A 62 -9.63 -4.78 -6.89
N THR A 63 -9.73 -5.47 -8.04
CA THR A 63 -10.94 -5.46 -8.87
C THR A 63 -12.13 -6.05 -8.11
N ARG A 64 -11.97 -7.21 -7.46
CA ARG A 64 -13.04 -7.83 -6.65
C ARG A 64 -13.48 -6.98 -5.46
N ILE A 65 -12.54 -6.30 -4.79
CA ILE A 65 -12.90 -5.41 -3.68
C ILE A 65 -13.67 -4.19 -4.25
N GLY A 66 -13.23 -3.62 -5.38
CA GLY A 66 -13.90 -2.50 -6.05
C GLY A 66 -15.30 -2.81 -6.57
N GLU A 67 -15.61 -4.08 -6.86
CA GLU A 67 -16.99 -4.51 -7.20
C GLU A 67 -17.93 -4.43 -5.99
N SER A 68 -17.39 -4.53 -4.78
CA SER A 68 -18.16 -4.59 -3.53
C SER A 68 -18.16 -3.27 -2.75
N PHE A 69 -17.15 -2.43 -2.94
CA PHE A 69 -16.93 -1.20 -2.18
C PHE A 69 -16.44 -0.06 -3.07
N ASP A 70 -16.89 1.16 -2.77
CA ASP A 70 -16.27 2.37 -3.31
C ASP A 70 -14.98 2.64 -2.52
N ILE A 71 -13.83 2.27 -3.10
CA ILE A 71 -12.53 2.35 -2.44
C ILE A 71 -11.87 3.69 -2.79
N ALA A 72 -11.66 4.52 -1.77
CA ALA A 72 -10.81 5.69 -1.86
C ALA A 72 -9.59 5.53 -0.96
N PHE A 73 -8.39 5.69 -1.52
CA PHE A 73 -7.17 5.80 -0.72
C PHE A 73 -7.04 7.22 -0.16
N THR A 74 -7.51 7.43 1.07
CA THR A 74 -7.34 8.69 1.78
C THR A 74 -5.95 8.75 2.43
N ARG A 75 -5.30 9.92 2.36
CA ARG A 75 -3.95 10.13 2.88
C ARG A 75 -4.03 10.66 4.30
N GLU A 76 -3.80 9.82 5.29
CA GLU A 76 -3.91 10.28 6.68
C GLU A 76 -2.56 10.52 7.34
N ARG A 77 -1.61 9.58 7.24
CA ARG A 77 -0.21 9.78 7.65
C ARG A 77 0.66 8.64 7.14
N ILE A 78 1.90 8.91 6.77
CA ILE A 78 2.90 7.85 6.49
C ILE A 78 4.02 7.99 7.51
N ILE A 79 4.24 6.94 8.28
CA ILE A 79 5.33 6.81 9.27
C ILE A 79 6.40 5.91 8.66
N THR A 80 7.65 6.34 8.63
CA THR A 80 8.77 5.57 8.09
C THR A 80 9.66 5.03 9.20
N ASP A 81 10.02 3.75 9.11
CA ASP A 81 10.99 3.07 9.97
C ASP A 81 11.91 2.21 9.09
N GLY A 82 13.11 2.73 8.80
CA GLY A 82 14.06 2.10 7.88
C GLY A 82 13.45 1.82 6.50
N PRO A 83 13.38 0.55 6.04
CA PRO A 83 12.77 0.18 4.77
C PRO A 83 11.23 0.10 4.82
N THR A 84 10.62 0.25 6.00
CA THR A 84 9.20 0.08 6.22
C THR A 84 8.48 1.42 6.22
N ALA A 85 7.31 1.47 5.58
CA ALA A 85 6.38 2.58 5.67
C ALA A 85 5.02 2.08 6.15
N VAL A 86 4.46 2.73 7.17
CA VAL A 86 3.17 2.40 7.77
C VAL A 86 2.20 3.54 7.49
N LEU A 87 1.03 3.22 6.91
CA LEU A 87 -0.09 4.15 6.87
C LEU A 87 -0.72 4.19 8.26
N GLY A 88 -0.62 5.34 8.91
CA GLY A 88 -1.32 5.60 10.17
C GLY A 88 -2.64 6.31 9.91
N VAL A 89 -3.64 5.97 10.71
CA VAL A 89 -4.87 6.78 10.84
C VAL A 89 -4.48 8.09 11.53
N GLY A 90 -4.95 9.22 11.03
CA GLY A 90 -4.78 10.49 11.76
C GLY A 90 -5.41 10.33 13.14
N GLU A 91 -4.73 10.75 14.21
CA GLU A 91 -5.39 10.81 15.51
C GLU A 91 -6.62 11.71 15.38
N HIS A 92 -7.82 11.14 15.54
CA HIS A 92 -8.96 11.95 15.97
C HIS A 92 -8.52 12.64 17.27
N PRO A 93 -8.61 13.98 17.39
CA PRO A 93 -8.44 14.57 18.71
C PRO A 93 -9.48 13.93 19.63
N ALA A 94 -9.02 13.21 20.64
CA ALA A 94 -9.85 12.83 21.76
C ALA A 94 -10.36 14.15 22.37
N GLU A 95 -11.60 14.48 22.07
CA GLU A 95 -12.30 15.60 22.67
C GLU A 95 -12.30 15.39 24.19
N LYS A 96 -11.92 16.45 24.89
CA LYS A 96 -11.60 16.47 26.32
C LYS A 96 -12.86 16.55 27.17
#